data_AF-A0A1F9XQA2-F1
#
_entry.id   AF-A0A1F9XQA2-F1
#
_cell.length_a   1.000
_cell.length_b   1.000
_cell.length_c   1.000
_cell.angle_alpha   90.00
_cell.angle_beta   90.00
_cell.angle_gamma   90.00
#
_symmetry.space_group_name_H-M   'P 1'
#
loop_
_entity.id
_entity.type
_entity.pdbx_description
1 polymer ?
#
loop_
_entity_poly.entity_id
_entity_poly.type
_entity_poly.pdbx_seq_one_letter_code
_entity_poly.pdbx_strand_id
1 'polypeptide(L)'
;MFLAGLSIPGRTGEDVGPSGQNIQKDAGINQRDIRSDHNARLEKINKIDLEIFDIEAMYWAWRIKDKDTTYYDLLDKSKRWIILAETKNKLFAKIQENLDTGTVRALTAAEQDKLDDAKSRIRAILSDGAPEHPGLAAQRAQMAKVDEIDKEILDIRARYWAFRIKNDGDVTYDTLLAYSKKWVGIKETTTKLMEKIKGLLAGGDITPLDELEHNQLDDAHARIRAILR
;
A
#
# COMPACT_ATOMS: atom_id res chain seq x y z
N MET A 1 45.63 11.70 33.23
CA MET A 1 45.71 13.14 33.50
C MET A 1 44.27 13.66 33.46
N PHE A 2 43.57 13.59 34.61
CA PHE A 2 43.12 14.73 35.43
C PHE A 2 42.05 15.57 34.68
N LEU A 3 40.78 15.69 35.09
CA LEU A 3 40.17 15.83 36.43
C LEU A 3 38.69 15.35 36.39
N ALA A 4 38.21 14.65 37.43
CA ALA A 4 37.25 15.13 38.46
C ALA A 4 35.86 15.51 37.91
N GLY A 5 34.74 14.95 38.37
CA GLY A 5 34.39 14.69 39.77
C GLY A 5 33.63 15.88 40.32
N LEU A 6 32.29 15.90 40.17
CA LEU A 6 31.40 16.79 40.91
C LEU A 6 30.14 16.02 41.32
N SER A 7 30.11 15.73 42.62
CA SER A 7 28.99 15.27 43.42
C SER A 7 28.59 16.44 44.31
N ILE A 8 27.34 16.89 44.27
CA ILE A 8 26.68 17.61 45.38
C ILE A 8 25.13 17.47 45.22
N PRO A 9 24.29 17.81 46.22
CA PRO A 9 23.72 16.90 47.21
C PRO A 9 22.18 16.87 47.18
N GLY A 10 21.61 16.14 48.13
CA GLY A 10 20.18 15.85 48.29
C GLY A 10 19.22 17.04 48.24
N ARG A 11 18.05 16.76 47.69
CA ARG A 11 16.84 17.59 47.80
C ARG A 11 15.89 16.90 48.77
N THR A 12 15.77 17.49 49.97
CA THR A 12 14.65 17.37 50.89
C THR A 12 13.35 17.64 50.11
N GLY A 13 12.34 16.78 50.20
CA GLY A 13 11.37 16.84 51.29
C GLY A 13 10.26 17.84 50.94
N GLU A 14 9.01 17.36 50.94
CA GLU A 14 7.75 18.13 50.84
C GLU A 14 7.32 18.54 49.42
N ASP A 15 6.33 17.83 48.85
CA ASP A 15 4.94 18.31 48.92
C ASP A 15 3.99 17.21 48.41
N VAL A 16 3.22 16.61 49.32
CA VAL A 16 2.20 15.60 49.01
C VAL A 16 0.90 16.36 48.74
N GLY A 17 0.80 16.93 47.55
CA GLY A 17 -0.41 17.60 47.06
C GLY A 17 -1.58 16.62 46.91
N PRO A 18 -2.83 17.07 47.17
CA PRO A 18 -3.96 16.21 47.39
C PRO A 18 -4.38 15.49 46.10
N SER A 19 -4.56 14.17 46.26
CA SER A 19 -5.46 13.28 45.53
C SER A 19 -6.15 13.93 44.33
N GLY A 20 -5.48 13.86 43.18
CA GLY A 20 -6.12 14.06 41.89
C GLY A 20 -7.30 13.09 41.81
N GLN A 21 -8.50 13.65 41.93
CA GLN A 21 -9.75 12.97 41.71
C GLN A 21 -9.64 12.23 40.38
N ASN A 22 -9.69 10.91 40.49
CA ASN A 22 -9.69 10.00 39.39
C ASN A 22 -10.99 10.22 38.61
N ILE A 23 -10.96 11.18 37.67
CA ILE A 23 -12.00 11.35 36.65
C ILE A 23 -11.83 10.17 35.68
N GLN A 24 -12.13 8.96 36.16
CA GLN A 24 -12.58 7.87 35.31
C GLN A 24 -13.98 8.28 34.86
N LYS A 25 -14.03 9.14 33.85
CA LYS A 25 -15.24 9.35 33.07
C LYS A 25 -15.59 7.99 32.46
N ASP A 26 -16.72 7.48 32.92
CA ASP A 26 -17.54 6.44 32.31
C ASP A 26 -17.64 6.64 30.80
N ALA A 27 -16.69 6.09 30.05
CA ALA A 27 -16.95 5.55 28.74
C ALA A 27 -17.15 4.06 28.96
N GLY A 28 -18.38 3.66 29.24
CA GLY A 28 -18.82 2.27 29.36
C GLY A 28 -18.72 1.51 28.03
N ILE A 29 -17.54 1.52 27.40
CA ILE A 29 -17.21 0.62 26.31
C ILE A 29 -16.96 -0.73 26.96
N ASN A 30 -18.02 -1.54 26.99
CA ASN A 30 -18.01 -2.90 27.51
C ASN A 30 -16.91 -3.70 26.80
N GLN A 31 -15.87 -4.12 27.54
CA GLN A 31 -14.73 -4.86 26.97
C GLN A 31 -15.15 -6.13 26.21
N ARG A 32 -16.35 -6.67 26.46
CA ARG A 32 -16.91 -7.79 25.68
C ARG A 32 -17.25 -7.39 24.24
N ASP A 33 -17.73 -6.17 24.02
CA ASP A 33 -18.17 -5.71 22.69
C ASP A 33 -16.96 -5.47 21.77
N ILE A 34 -15.86 -4.92 22.31
CA ILE A 34 -14.59 -4.75 21.58
C ILE A 34 -14.01 -6.12 21.15
N ARG A 35 -14.05 -7.12 22.03
CA ARG A 35 -13.53 -8.46 21.73
C ARG A 35 -14.38 -9.19 20.69
N SER A 36 -15.70 -9.00 20.74
CA SER A 36 -16.64 -9.58 19.76
C SER A 36 -16.37 -9.05 18.35
N ASP A 37 -16.22 -7.73 18.21
CA ASP A 37 -15.94 -7.09 16.91
C ASP A 37 -14.56 -7.49 16.36
N HIS A 38 -13.54 -7.56 17.22
CA HIS A 38 -12.20 -8.02 16.81
C HIS A 38 -12.21 -9.45 16.24
N ASN A 39 -12.87 -10.39 16.92
CA ASN A 39 -12.98 -11.76 16.45
C ASN A 39 -13.77 -11.87 15.14
N ALA A 40 -14.87 -11.11 15.01
CA ALA A 40 -15.65 -11.07 13.78
C ALA A 40 -14.81 -10.57 12.58
N ARG A 41 -13.95 -9.57 12.78
CA ARG A 41 -13.01 -9.09 11.75
C ARG A 41 -11.96 -10.13 11.40
N LEU A 42 -11.37 -10.81 12.40
CA LEU A 42 -10.42 -11.89 12.17
C LEU A 42 -11.02 -13.02 11.34
N GLU A 43 -12.26 -13.42 11.61
CA GLU A 43 -12.95 -14.44 10.82
C GLU A 43 -13.18 -14.01 9.37
N LYS A 44 -13.56 -12.75 9.15
CA LYS A 44 -13.69 -12.20 7.79
C LYS A 44 -12.34 -12.25 7.06
N ILE A 45 -11.26 -11.79 7.69
CA ILE A 45 -9.90 -11.81 7.11
C ILE A 45 -9.48 -13.24 6.81
N ASN A 46 -9.66 -14.15 7.76
CA ASN A 46 -9.33 -15.56 7.61
C ASN A 46 -10.01 -16.21 6.41
N LYS A 47 -11.29 -15.88 6.17
CA LYS A 47 -12.00 -16.34 4.98
C LYS A 47 -11.33 -15.87 3.68
N ILE A 48 -10.85 -14.63 3.64
CA ILE A 48 -10.13 -14.09 2.47
C ILE A 48 -8.78 -14.80 2.30
N ASP A 49 -8.01 -14.95 3.38
CA ASP A 49 -6.71 -15.64 3.33
C ASP A 49 -6.86 -17.09 2.84
N LEU A 50 -7.93 -17.79 3.24
CA LEU A 50 -8.23 -19.13 2.77
C LEU A 50 -8.57 -19.19 1.26
N GLU A 51 -9.18 -18.14 0.69
CA GLU A 51 -9.45 -18.07 -0.76
C GLU A 51 -8.18 -17.98 -1.61
N ILE A 52 -7.12 -17.36 -1.07
CA ILE A 52 -5.83 -17.18 -1.75
C ILE A 52 -4.71 -18.05 -1.18
N PHE A 53 -5.04 -19.02 -0.33
CA PHE A 53 -4.09 -19.78 0.47
C PHE A 53 -2.93 -20.38 -0.34
N ASP A 54 -3.24 -21.09 -1.42
CA ASP A 54 -2.23 -21.73 -2.28
C ASP A 54 -1.39 -20.68 -3.03
N ILE A 55 -2.01 -19.57 -3.44
CA ILE A 55 -1.32 -18.47 -4.15
C ILE A 55 -0.34 -17.79 -3.20
N GLU A 56 -0.75 -17.51 -1.96
CA GLU A 56 0.13 -16.90 -0.96
C GLU A 56 1.26 -17.84 -0.55
N ALA A 57 0.98 -19.14 -0.41
CA ALA A 57 2.01 -20.14 -0.15
C ALA A 57 3.05 -20.21 -1.29
N MET A 58 2.61 -20.19 -2.54
CA MET A 58 3.49 -20.15 -3.71
C MET A 58 4.31 -18.86 -3.77
N TYR A 59 3.68 -17.71 -3.51
CA TYR A 59 4.33 -16.40 -3.46
C TYR A 59 5.49 -16.37 -2.46
N TRP A 60 5.24 -16.80 -1.21
CA TRP A 60 6.27 -16.79 -0.18
C TRP A 60 7.36 -17.83 -0.43
N ALA A 61 7.00 -19.03 -0.90
CA ALA A 61 7.98 -20.04 -1.31
C ALA A 61 8.90 -19.51 -2.41
N TRP A 62 8.36 -18.80 -3.40
CA TRP A 62 9.13 -18.19 -4.48
C TRP A 62 10.10 -17.14 -3.97
N ARG A 63 9.66 -16.23 -3.09
CA ARG A 63 10.55 -15.21 -2.50
C ARG A 63 11.66 -15.82 -1.65
N ILE A 64 11.40 -16.94 -0.99
CA ILE A 64 12.44 -17.67 -0.25
C ILE A 64 13.46 -18.30 -1.22
N LYS A 65 12.98 -18.96 -2.27
CA LYS A 65 13.83 -19.56 -3.31
C LYS A 65 14.68 -18.51 -4.04
N ASP A 66 14.13 -17.34 -4.30
CA ASP A 66 14.81 -16.22 -4.97
C ASP A 66 15.77 -15.45 -4.03
N LYS A 67 15.88 -15.86 -2.75
CA LYS A 67 16.73 -15.25 -1.71
C LYS A 67 16.36 -13.81 -1.35
N ASP A 68 15.12 -13.43 -1.64
CA ASP A 68 14.50 -12.15 -1.36
C ASP A 68 14.12 -12.00 0.13
N THR A 69 13.89 -13.14 0.79
CA THR A 69 13.65 -13.28 2.23
C THR A 69 14.08 -14.68 2.67
N THR A 70 14.40 -14.88 3.95
CA THR A 70 14.58 -16.25 4.48
C THR A 70 13.29 -16.76 5.11
N TYR A 71 13.19 -18.08 5.30
CA TYR A 71 12.09 -18.71 6.03
C TYR A 71 11.99 -18.18 7.47
N TYR A 72 13.14 -17.97 8.14
CA TYR A 72 13.19 -17.43 9.49
C TYR A 72 12.74 -15.96 9.56
N ASP A 73 13.15 -15.13 8.59
CA ASP A 73 12.68 -13.75 8.50
C ASP A 73 11.17 -13.69 8.28
N LEU A 74 10.65 -14.59 7.45
CA LEU A 74 9.21 -14.69 7.22
C LEU A 74 8.47 -15.11 8.49
N LEU A 75 8.98 -16.10 9.20
CA LEU A 75 8.43 -16.55 10.48
C LEU A 75 8.41 -15.42 11.51
N ASP A 76 9.48 -14.62 11.60
CA ASP A 76 9.52 -13.46 12.51
C ASP A 76 8.51 -12.38 12.10
N LYS A 77 8.46 -12.00 10.82
CA LYS A 77 7.49 -11.04 10.28
C LYS A 77 6.04 -11.51 10.49
N SER A 78 5.80 -12.82 10.44
CA SER A 78 4.47 -13.41 10.63
C SER A 78 3.87 -13.22 12.02
N LYS A 79 4.69 -12.84 13.02
CA LYS A 79 4.21 -12.51 14.37
C LYS A 79 3.27 -11.29 14.37
N ARG A 80 3.36 -10.43 13.35
CA ARG A 80 2.53 -9.23 13.20
C ARG A 80 1.35 -9.42 12.24
N TRP A 81 1.17 -10.61 11.68
CA TRP A 81 0.09 -10.87 10.75
C TRP A 81 -1.24 -11.01 11.48
N ILE A 82 -2.27 -10.38 10.93
CA ILE A 82 -3.62 -10.37 11.49
C ILE A 82 -4.38 -11.56 10.88
N ILE A 83 -3.98 -12.77 11.26
CA ILE A 83 -4.50 -14.04 10.78
C ILE A 83 -4.66 -15.02 11.93
N LEU A 84 -5.60 -15.96 11.84
CA LEU A 84 -5.74 -17.02 12.83
C LEU A 84 -4.47 -17.90 12.89
N ALA A 85 -4.09 -18.32 14.10
CA ALA A 85 -2.89 -19.12 14.32
C ALA A 85 -2.91 -20.45 13.54
N GLU A 86 -4.07 -21.10 13.44
CA GLU A 86 -4.24 -22.34 12.69
C GLU A 86 -3.96 -22.12 11.20
N THR A 87 -4.53 -21.08 10.60
CA THR A 87 -4.34 -20.75 9.18
C THR A 87 -2.90 -20.37 8.89
N LYS A 88 -2.25 -19.63 9.79
CA LYS A 88 -0.83 -19.33 9.71
C LYS A 88 0.02 -20.61 9.70
N ASN A 89 -0.25 -21.56 10.59
CA ASN A 89 0.48 -22.82 10.64
C ASN A 89 0.29 -23.64 9.36
N LYS A 90 -0.94 -23.70 8.84
CA LYS A 90 -1.23 -24.35 7.55
C LYS A 90 -0.44 -23.68 6.43
N LEU A 91 -0.39 -22.33 6.40
CA LEU A 91 0.32 -21.58 5.38
C LEU A 91 1.82 -21.89 5.39
N PHE A 92 2.46 -21.90 6.56
CA PHE A 92 3.87 -22.27 6.69
C PHE A 92 4.14 -23.73 6.27
N ALA A 93 3.27 -24.66 6.63
CA ALA A 93 3.37 -26.04 6.18
C ALA A 93 3.30 -26.14 4.64
N LYS A 94 2.40 -25.38 4.01
CA LYS A 94 2.27 -25.36 2.54
C LYS A 94 3.46 -24.70 1.85
N ILE A 95 4.02 -23.63 2.43
CA ILE A 95 5.26 -23.00 1.95
C ILE A 95 6.40 -24.02 1.96
N GLN A 96 6.55 -24.77 3.05
CA GLN A 96 7.58 -25.79 3.19
C GLN A 96 7.38 -26.94 2.20
N GLU A 97 6.14 -27.43 2.03
CA GLU A 97 5.81 -28.44 1.01
C GLU A 97 6.20 -27.99 -0.41
N ASN A 98 5.91 -26.74 -0.78
CA ASN A 98 6.28 -26.21 -2.10
C ASN A 98 7.81 -26.15 -2.28
N LEU A 99 8.54 -25.76 -1.23
CA LEU A 99 10.01 -25.73 -1.22
C LEU A 99 10.61 -27.14 -1.35
N ASP A 100 10.14 -28.09 -0.55
CA ASP A 100 10.64 -29.46 -0.49
C ASP A 100 10.36 -30.23 -1.79
N THR A 101 9.21 -30.00 -2.41
CA THR A 101 8.83 -30.61 -3.69
C THR A 101 9.51 -29.96 -4.90
N GLY A 102 10.14 -28.79 -4.73
CA GLY A 102 10.76 -28.04 -5.83
C GLY A 102 9.77 -27.42 -6.82
N THR A 103 8.47 -27.42 -6.52
CA THR A 103 7.40 -26.90 -7.39
C THR A 103 7.30 -25.37 -7.43
N VAL A 104 8.17 -24.69 -6.66
CA VAL A 104 8.21 -23.24 -6.52
C VAL A 104 8.45 -22.51 -7.85
N ARG A 105 7.53 -21.60 -8.18
CA ARG A 105 7.56 -20.71 -9.35
C ARG A 105 7.06 -19.31 -9.00
N ALA A 106 7.39 -18.33 -9.85
CA ALA A 106 6.78 -17.01 -9.76
C ALA A 106 5.25 -17.10 -9.96
N LEU A 107 4.52 -16.15 -9.39
CA LEU A 107 3.09 -16.01 -9.66
C LEU A 107 2.87 -15.59 -11.12
N THR A 108 1.81 -16.13 -11.73
CA THR A 108 1.28 -15.62 -12.98
C THR A 108 0.62 -14.26 -12.77
N ALA A 109 0.41 -13.47 -13.84
CA ALA A 109 -0.26 -12.18 -13.74
C ALA A 109 -1.65 -12.30 -13.09
N ALA A 110 -2.44 -13.31 -13.48
CA ALA A 110 -3.76 -13.56 -12.91
C ALA A 110 -3.73 -13.94 -11.42
N GLU A 111 -2.71 -14.69 -10.97
CA GLU A 111 -2.52 -14.99 -9.55
C GLU A 111 -2.08 -13.76 -8.76
N GLN A 112 -1.21 -12.93 -9.34
CA GLN A 112 -0.79 -11.66 -8.74
C GLN A 112 -1.98 -10.71 -8.56
N ASP A 113 -2.84 -10.59 -9.56
CA ASP A 113 -4.06 -9.76 -9.49
C ASP A 113 -5.01 -10.27 -8.39
N LYS A 114 -5.20 -11.59 -8.26
CA LYS A 114 -6.00 -12.20 -7.18
C LYS A 114 -5.41 -11.94 -5.80
N LEU A 115 -4.08 -12.06 -5.65
CA LEU A 115 -3.39 -11.77 -4.39
C LEU A 115 -3.54 -10.30 -4.01
N ASP A 116 -3.41 -9.39 -4.98
CA ASP A 116 -3.54 -7.94 -4.75
C ASP A 116 -4.98 -7.53 -4.41
N ASP A 117 -5.98 -8.13 -5.05
CA ASP A 117 -7.41 -7.97 -4.71
C ASP A 117 -7.71 -8.43 -3.28
N ALA A 118 -7.30 -9.65 -2.92
CA ALA A 118 -7.49 -10.18 -1.57
C ALA A 118 -6.83 -9.29 -0.50
N LYS A 119 -5.58 -8.86 -0.72
CA LYS A 119 -4.90 -7.91 0.18
C LYS A 119 -5.63 -6.57 0.26
N SER A 120 -6.25 -6.11 -0.83
CA SER A 120 -7.06 -4.89 -0.83
C SER A 120 -8.31 -5.05 0.04
N ARG A 121 -9.02 -6.18 -0.09
CA ARG A 121 -10.20 -6.51 0.73
C ARG A 121 -9.86 -6.65 2.22
N ILE A 122 -8.74 -7.30 2.56
CA ILE A 122 -8.25 -7.40 3.95
C ILE A 122 -7.95 -6.01 4.51
N ARG A 123 -7.26 -5.16 3.74
CA ARG A 123 -7.02 -3.76 4.12
C ARG A 123 -8.32 -2.98 4.35
N ALA A 124 -9.35 -3.23 3.56
CA ALA A 124 -10.67 -2.61 3.75
C ALA A 124 -11.30 -3.04 5.09
N ILE A 125 -11.26 -4.33 5.45
CA ILE A 125 -11.76 -4.82 6.75
C ILE A 125 -10.97 -4.23 7.92
N LEU A 126 -9.65 -4.13 7.78
CA LEU A 126 -8.79 -3.55 8.82
C LEU A 126 -9.00 -2.03 8.96
N SER A 127 -9.40 -1.36 7.88
CA SER A 127 -9.72 0.07 7.88
C SER A 127 -11.12 0.37 8.39
N ASP A 128 -12.07 -0.57 8.22
CA ASP A 128 -13.44 -0.45 8.70
C ASP A 128 -13.44 -0.37 10.24
N GLY A 129 -13.83 0.79 10.78
CA GLY A 129 -13.82 1.06 12.22
C GLY A 129 -12.46 1.37 12.85
N ALA A 130 -11.37 1.49 12.07
CA ALA A 130 -10.19 2.20 12.56
C ALA A 130 -10.53 3.69 12.62
N PRO A 131 -10.25 4.42 13.72
CA PRO A 131 -10.34 5.87 13.70
C PRO A 131 -9.50 6.35 12.52
N GLU A 132 -10.11 7.07 11.58
CA GLU A 132 -9.41 7.58 10.41
C GLU A 132 -8.21 8.35 10.93
N HIS A 133 -7.00 7.81 10.72
CA HIS A 133 -5.81 8.55 11.08
C HIS A 133 -5.91 9.86 10.30
N PRO A 134 -5.90 11.05 10.94
CA PRO A 134 -6.17 12.30 10.25
C PRO A 134 -5.24 12.50 9.04
N GLY A 135 -4.03 11.95 9.10
CA GLY A 135 -3.10 11.89 7.96
C GLY A 135 -3.59 11.05 6.76
N LEU A 136 -4.31 9.94 6.96
CA LEU A 136 -4.86 9.12 5.88
C LEU A 136 -6.07 9.79 5.21
N ALA A 137 -6.96 10.41 5.98
CA ALA A 137 -8.09 11.16 5.44
C ALA A 137 -7.59 12.36 4.59
N ALA A 138 -6.63 13.12 5.12
CA ALA A 138 -5.98 14.21 4.40
C ALA A 138 -5.28 13.70 3.12
N GLN A 139 -4.55 12.58 3.21
CA GLN A 139 -3.90 11.97 2.06
C GLN A 139 -4.91 11.53 0.99
N ARG A 140 -6.02 10.87 1.38
CA ARG A 140 -7.10 10.50 0.44
C ARG A 140 -7.69 11.73 -0.24
N ALA A 141 -7.94 12.80 0.52
CA ALA A 141 -8.46 14.05 -0.02
C ALA A 141 -7.46 14.71 -1.00
N GLN A 142 -6.15 14.66 -0.72
CA GLN A 142 -5.10 15.09 -1.64
C GLN A 142 -5.10 14.24 -2.92
N MET A 143 -5.15 12.90 -2.80
CA MET A 143 -5.20 11.99 -3.94
C MET A 143 -6.43 12.22 -4.83
N ALA A 144 -7.59 12.48 -4.22
CA ALA A 144 -8.80 12.81 -4.97
C ALA A 144 -8.63 14.11 -5.78
N LYS A 145 -8.00 15.14 -5.20
CA LYS A 145 -7.71 16.39 -5.94
C LYS A 145 -6.72 16.19 -7.09
N VAL A 146 -5.70 15.34 -6.89
CA VAL A 146 -4.76 14.96 -7.96
C VAL A 146 -5.49 14.24 -9.09
N ASP A 147 -6.37 13.31 -8.74
CA ASP A 147 -7.15 12.53 -9.70
C ASP A 147 -8.06 13.40 -10.58
N GLU A 148 -8.71 14.42 -10.01
CA GLU A 148 -9.51 15.37 -10.78
C GLU A 148 -8.66 16.13 -11.80
N ILE A 149 -7.45 16.57 -11.44
CA ILE A 149 -6.52 17.23 -12.37
C ILE A 149 -6.07 16.25 -13.46
N ASP A 150 -5.71 15.02 -13.09
CA ASP A 150 -5.28 14.01 -14.06
C ASP A 150 -6.40 13.66 -15.06
N LYS A 151 -7.67 13.67 -14.64
CA LYS A 151 -8.82 13.51 -15.54
C LYS A 151 -8.97 14.69 -16.50
N GLU A 152 -8.75 15.93 -16.06
CA GLU A 152 -8.81 17.13 -16.91
C GLU A 152 -7.83 17.05 -18.09
N ILE A 153 -6.62 16.53 -17.87
CA ILE A 153 -5.55 16.43 -18.89
C ILE A 153 -5.37 15.03 -19.48
N LEU A 154 -6.32 14.11 -19.27
CA LEU A 154 -6.14 12.69 -19.59
C LEU A 154 -5.78 12.45 -21.06
N ASP A 155 -6.48 13.12 -21.98
CA ASP A 155 -6.27 12.98 -23.42
C ASP A 155 -4.94 13.61 -23.89
N ILE A 156 -4.61 14.78 -23.36
CA ILE A 156 -3.34 15.48 -23.63
C ILE A 156 -2.17 14.61 -23.17
N ARG A 157 -2.24 14.08 -21.94
CA ARG A 157 -1.22 13.20 -21.38
C ARG A 157 -1.11 11.88 -22.16
N ALA A 158 -2.22 11.32 -22.63
CA ALA A 158 -2.20 10.13 -23.46
C ALA A 158 -1.47 10.38 -24.79
N ARG A 159 -1.77 11.48 -25.48
CA ARG A 159 -1.08 11.88 -26.72
C ARG A 159 0.40 12.16 -26.50
N TYR A 160 0.75 12.88 -25.44
CA TYR A 160 2.14 13.14 -25.07
C TYR A 160 2.95 11.84 -24.95
N TRP A 161 2.45 10.88 -24.15
CA TRP A 161 3.17 9.61 -23.97
C TRP A 161 3.17 8.75 -25.22
N ALA A 162 2.07 8.71 -25.96
CA ALA A 162 2.00 7.94 -27.20
C ALA A 162 2.98 8.49 -28.26
N PHE A 163 3.14 9.82 -28.34
CA PHE A 163 4.11 10.47 -29.21
C PHE A 163 5.54 10.10 -28.83
N ARG A 164 5.90 10.21 -27.54
CA ARG A 164 7.23 9.82 -27.05
C ARG A 164 7.57 8.37 -27.33
N ILE A 165 6.62 7.46 -27.09
CA ILE A 165 6.81 6.03 -27.37
C ILE A 165 7.05 5.77 -28.86
N LYS A 166 6.25 6.40 -29.73
CA LYS A 166 6.29 6.11 -31.17
C LYS A 166 7.42 6.83 -31.90
N ASN A 167 7.64 8.11 -31.59
CA ASN A 167 8.47 9.00 -32.40
C ASN A 167 9.83 9.27 -31.75
N ASP A 168 9.88 9.49 -30.43
CA ASP A 168 11.16 9.73 -29.73
C ASP A 168 11.87 8.41 -29.41
N GLY A 169 11.10 7.35 -29.12
CA GLY A 169 11.63 6.01 -28.82
C GLY A 169 12.41 5.93 -27.51
N ASP A 170 12.34 6.96 -26.67
CA ASP A 170 13.06 7.06 -25.40
C ASP A 170 12.41 6.27 -24.27
N VAL A 171 11.16 5.84 -24.47
CA VAL A 171 10.39 5.01 -23.54
C VAL A 171 9.54 4.02 -24.32
N THR A 172 9.47 2.77 -23.86
CA THR A 172 8.55 1.76 -24.43
C THR A 172 7.24 1.72 -23.65
N TYR A 173 6.17 1.22 -24.28
CA TYR A 173 4.88 1.04 -23.61
C TYR A 173 5.00 0.19 -22.33
N ASP A 174 5.75 -0.92 -22.38
CA ASP A 174 5.94 -1.80 -21.22
C ASP A 174 6.72 -1.11 -20.10
N THR A 175 7.72 -0.30 -20.45
CA THR A 175 8.47 0.50 -19.48
C THR A 175 7.56 1.53 -18.81
N LEU A 176 6.73 2.22 -19.60
CA LEU A 176 5.76 3.19 -19.07
C LEU A 176 4.72 2.51 -18.17
N LEU A 177 4.21 1.34 -18.56
CA LEU A 177 3.27 0.54 -17.76
C LEU A 177 3.90 0.09 -16.42
N ALA A 178 5.19 -0.24 -16.43
CA ALA A 178 5.90 -0.54 -15.19
C ALA A 178 6.06 0.70 -14.30
N TYR A 179 6.33 1.86 -14.88
CA TYR A 179 6.45 3.13 -14.16
C TYR A 179 5.13 3.63 -13.60
N SER A 180 4.02 3.42 -14.33
CA SER A 180 2.69 3.88 -13.91
C SER A 180 2.22 3.24 -12.61
N LYS A 181 2.74 2.06 -12.25
CA LYS A 181 2.51 1.42 -10.94
C LYS A 181 3.00 2.26 -9.75
N LYS A 182 3.91 3.21 -9.99
CA LYS A 182 4.48 4.12 -8.98
C LYS A 182 3.88 5.52 -9.03
N TRP A 183 2.98 5.80 -9.98
CA TRP A 183 2.39 7.13 -10.11
C TRP A 183 1.44 7.40 -8.94
N VAL A 184 1.45 8.66 -8.52
CA VAL A 184 0.57 9.17 -7.47
C VAL A 184 -0.77 9.47 -8.13
N GLY A 185 -1.74 8.59 -7.96
CA GLY A 185 -3.07 8.73 -8.56
C GLY A 185 -3.98 7.55 -8.27
N ILE A 186 -5.26 7.67 -8.60
CA ILE A 186 -6.21 6.57 -8.48
C ILE A 186 -5.92 5.56 -9.60
N LYS A 187 -5.90 4.27 -9.26
CA LYS A 187 -5.59 3.19 -10.20
C LYS A 187 -6.48 3.24 -11.45
N GLU A 188 -7.76 3.56 -11.28
CA GLU A 188 -8.72 3.63 -12.38
C GLU A 188 -8.32 4.66 -13.45
N THR A 189 -7.93 5.87 -13.05
CA THR A 189 -7.49 6.93 -13.98
C THR A 189 -6.20 6.54 -14.67
N THR A 190 -5.28 5.88 -13.95
CA THR A 190 -4.05 5.33 -14.55
C THR A 190 -4.36 4.25 -15.59
N THR A 191 -5.29 3.34 -15.30
CA THR A 191 -5.73 2.32 -16.27
C THR A 191 -6.32 2.95 -17.52
N LYS A 192 -7.24 3.92 -17.37
CA LYS A 192 -7.84 4.65 -18.50
C LYS A 192 -6.79 5.36 -19.36
N LEU A 193 -5.78 5.96 -18.72
CA LEU A 193 -4.66 6.59 -19.42
C LEU A 193 -3.88 5.56 -20.26
N MET A 194 -3.51 4.42 -19.68
CA MET A 194 -2.78 3.36 -20.40
C MET A 194 -3.59 2.80 -21.58
N GLU A 195 -4.91 2.62 -21.40
CA GLU A 195 -5.82 2.20 -22.48
C GLU A 195 -5.85 3.22 -23.63
N LYS A 196 -5.94 4.51 -23.33
CA LYS A 196 -5.90 5.58 -24.35
C LYS A 196 -4.57 5.61 -25.09
N ILE A 197 -3.44 5.51 -24.39
CA ILE A 197 -2.11 5.43 -25.00
C ILE A 197 -2.04 4.23 -25.96
N LYS A 198 -2.49 3.06 -25.53
CA LYS A 198 -2.51 1.84 -26.36
C LYS A 198 -3.38 2.02 -27.60
N GLY A 199 -4.55 2.66 -27.47
CA GLY A 199 -5.43 2.99 -28.58
C GLY A 199 -4.78 3.91 -29.62
N LEU A 200 -4.11 4.97 -29.17
CA LEU A 200 -3.38 5.90 -30.04
C LEU A 200 -2.22 5.22 -30.78
N LEU A 201 -1.45 4.37 -30.08
CA LEU A 201 -0.37 3.58 -30.67
C LEU A 201 -0.88 2.62 -31.74
N ALA A 202 -2.02 1.96 -31.50
CA ALA A 202 -2.65 1.06 -32.48
C ALA A 202 -3.21 1.81 -33.70
N GLY A 203 -3.73 3.03 -33.51
CA GLY A 203 -4.23 3.88 -34.59
C GLY A 203 -3.12 4.38 -35.52
N GLY A 204 -1.91 4.55 -35.00
CA GLY A 204 -0.73 4.89 -35.81
C GLY A 204 -0.70 6.34 -36.31
N ASP A 205 -1.71 7.17 -36.06
CA ASP A 205 -1.64 8.61 -36.27
C ASP A 205 -1.54 9.31 -34.92
N ILE A 206 -0.37 9.87 -34.62
CA ILE A 206 -0.06 10.49 -33.34
C ILE A 206 0.57 11.84 -33.63
N THR A 207 -0.22 12.88 -33.43
CA THR A 207 0.22 14.26 -33.54
C THR A 207 0.96 14.69 -32.27
N PRO A 208 2.05 15.47 -32.40
CA PRO A 208 2.68 16.10 -31.24
C PRO A 208 1.66 17.02 -30.55
N LEU A 209 1.93 17.35 -29.29
CA LEU A 209 1.18 18.40 -28.62
C LEU A 209 1.52 19.75 -29.24
N ASP A 210 0.53 20.63 -29.36
CA ASP A 210 0.80 22.03 -29.68
C ASP A 210 1.28 22.81 -28.42
N GLU A 211 1.64 24.08 -28.62
CA GLU A 211 2.14 24.92 -27.53
C GLU A 211 1.10 25.13 -26.41
N LEU A 212 -0.19 25.22 -26.76
CA LEU A 212 -1.27 25.39 -25.78
C LEU A 212 -1.42 24.13 -24.93
N GLU A 213 -1.42 22.96 -25.56
CA GLU A 213 -1.52 21.65 -24.92
C GLU A 213 -0.30 21.38 -24.02
N HIS A 214 0.90 21.77 -24.46
CA HIS A 214 2.11 21.72 -23.62
C HIS A 214 1.96 22.57 -22.35
N ASN A 215 1.49 23.81 -22.50
CA ASN A 215 1.26 24.70 -21.36
C ASN A 215 0.20 24.15 -20.40
N GLN A 216 -0.87 23.52 -20.92
CA GLN A 216 -1.90 22.86 -20.10
C GLN A 216 -1.33 21.67 -19.30
N LEU A 217 -0.49 20.85 -19.93
CA LEU A 217 0.16 19.72 -19.27
C LEU A 217 1.11 20.19 -18.15
N ASP A 218 1.89 21.25 -18.40
CA ASP A 218 2.82 21.81 -17.42
C ASP A 218 2.11 22.49 -16.25
N ASP A 219 1.02 23.23 -16.50
CA ASP A 219 0.16 23.80 -15.46
C ASP A 219 -0.45 22.70 -14.57
N ALA A 220 -1.01 21.65 -15.18
CA ALA A 220 -1.55 20.52 -14.44
C ALA A 220 -0.48 19.83 -13.57
N HIS A 221 0.73 19.62 -14.09
CA HIS A 221 1.85 19.12 -13.29
C HIS A 221 2.23 20.06 -12.14
N ALA A 222 2.19 21.37 -12.35
CA ALA A 222 2.43 22.36 -11.29
C ALA A 222 1.35 22.29 -10.19
N ARG A 223 0.06 22.21 -10.57
CA ARG A 223 -1.08 22.05 -9.64
C ARG A 223 -0.98 20.75 -8.83
N ILE A 224 -0.65 19.63 -9.48
CA ILE A 224 -0.43 18.34 -8.80
C ILE A 224 0.71 18.45 -7.78
N ARG A 225 1.86 19.01 -8.19
CA ARG A 225 3.00 19.22 -7.27
C ARG A 225 2.63 20.11 -6.08
N ALA A 226 1.78 21.11 -6.27
CA ALA A 226 1.33 21.98 -5.19
C ALA A 226 0.43 21.25 -4.17
N ILE A 227 -0.33 20.25 -4.59
CA ILE A 227 -1.18 19.43 -3.70
C ILE A 227 -0.35 18.44 -2.87
N LEU A 228 0.74 17.94 -3.43
CA LEU A 228 1.58 16.90 -2.84
C LEU A 228 2.72 17.42 -1.95
N ARG A 229 2.89 18.74 -1.85
CA ARG A 229 3.82 19.40 -0.93
C ARG A 229 3.25 19.44 0.48
#